data_AF-A0A7J0G1P5-F1
#
_entry.id   AF-A0A7J0G1P5-F1
#
_cell.length_a   1.000
_cell.length_b   1.000
_cell.length_c   1.000
_cell.angle_alpha   90.00
_cell.angle_beta   90.00
_cell.angle_gamma   90.00
#
_symmetry.space_group_name_H-M   'P 1'
#
loop_
_entity.id
_entity.type
_entity.pdbx_description
1 polymer ?
#
loop_
_entity_poly.entity_id
_entity_poly.type
_entity_poly.pdbx_seq_one_letter_code
_entity_poly.pdbx_strand_id
1 'polypeptide(L)'
;MPSGGGLNLQVLRPPLQKERVVVVMGATGTGKSRLSINLATRFPAEIVNSDKIQVYEGLDVVTNKITEEEMCGVPHHLLGTINPNSDFTANDFCHMASLAVKSISARKKLPIIVGGSNSYIEALIDNENYECCFLWVDVSLPVLNSFVSKRVDRMVDVGMVDEVRNMLNLTADIDYSRGIRRAIGVPEFDRYFRLEPFIDDEERATLLEEVISDIKNNTRNLARRQLEKIYRLRNIKGWKLHRLDATDVFRKRGKEADEAWDRLVAGPSSVIVSRFLYDVSPKVRGKVAAIRSAMAAAASH
;
A
#
# COMPACT_ATOMS: atom_id res chain seq x y z
N MET A 1 -9.23 55.40 -34.36
CA MET A 1 -9.17 54.50 -33.20
C MET A 1 -10.29 53.47 -33.30
N PRO A 2 -9.99 52.21 -33.62
CA PRO A 2 -10.76 51.08 -33.11
C PRO A 2 -9.93 50.33 -32.05
N SER A 3 -10.59 50.06 -30.94
CA SER A 3 -10.13 49.40 -29.73
C SER A 3 -9.68 47.96 -29.96
N GLY A 4 -8.54 47.61 -29.33
CA GLY A 4 -7.88 46.31 -29.44
C GLY A 4 -8.72 45.14 -28.95
N GLY A 5 -8.88 44.15 -29.82
CA GLY A 5 -9.25 42.79 -29.44
C GLY A 5 -8.05 42.12 -28.78
N GLY A 6 -8.03 42.10 -27.45
CA GLY A 6 -7.10 41.28 -26.69
C GLY A 6 -7.33 39.80 -27.02
N LEU A 7 -6.36 39.16 -27.65
CA LEU A 7 -6.30 37.71 -27.80
C LEU A 7 -6.30 37.09 -26.40
N ASN A 8 -7.38 36.40 -26.06
CA ASN A 8 -7.54 35.71 -24.79
C ASN A 8 -6.60 34.49 -24.75
N LEU A 9 -5.38 34.72 -24.24
CA LEU A 9 -4.28 33.75 -24.16
C LEU A 9 -4.54 32.59 -23.16
N GLN A 10 -5.77 32.43 -22.66
CA GLN A 10 -6.17 31.34 -21.77
C GLN A 10 -6.68 30.09 -22.51
N VAL A 11 -6.83 30.14 -23.84
CA VAL A 11 -7.46 29.05 -24.63
C VAL A 11 -6.47 28.02 -25.19
N LEU A 12 -5.16 28.14 -24.93
CA LEU A 12 -4.13 27.24 -25.49
C LEU A 12 -3.26 26.53 -24.46
N ARG A 13 -3.78 26.20 -23.27
CA ARG A 13 -3.15 25.17 -22.45
C ARG A 13 -3.74 23.81 -22.83
N PRO A 14 -2.96 22.88 -23.42
CA PRO A 14 -3.43 21.50 -23.54
C PRO A 14 -3.79 21.00 -22.14
N PRO A 15 -4.87 20.21 -21.98
CA PRO A 15 -5.19 19.65 -20.67
C PRO A 15 -3.96 18.89 -20.17
N LEU A 16 -3.47 19.26 -18.98
CA LEU A 16 -2.38 18.55 -18.32
C LEU A 16 -2.74 17.06 -18.31
N GLN A 17 -1.90 16.24 -18.93
CA GLN A 17 -2.10 14.80 -18.97
C GLN A 17 -2.03 14.30 -17.51
N LYS A 18 -3.12 13.71 -17.01
CA LYS A 18 -3.17 13.22 -15.63
C LYS A 18 -2.07 12.19 -15.41
N GLU A 19 -1.38 12.27 -14.27
CA GLU A 19 -0.42 11.26 -13.88
C GLU A 19 -1.15 9.93 -13.64
N ARG A 20 -0.61 8.86 -14.20
CA ARG A 20 -1.16 7.51 -14.07
C ARG A 20 -0.56 6.83 -12.87
N VAL A 21 -1.42 6.38 -11.97
CA VAL A 21 -1.01 5.77 -10.70
C VAL A 21 -1.70 4.43 -10.54
N VAL A 22 -0.94 3.40 -10.16
CA VAL A 22 -1.52 2.12 -9.70
C VAL A 22 -1.60 2.14 -8.19
N VAL A 23 -2.74 1.73 -7.65
CA VAL A 23 -2.98 1.67 -6.21
C VAL A 23 -3.25 0.22 -5.83
N VAL A 24 -2.40 -0.36 -4.99
CA VAL A 24 -2.55 -1.71 -4.44
C VAL A 24 -3.07 -1.63 -3.02
N MET A 25 -4.33 -2.05 -2.84
CA MET A 25 -5.04 -2.03 -1.57
C MET A 25 -5.46 -3.44 -1.12
N GLY A 26 -5.83 -3.55 0.15
CA GLY A 26 -6.15 -4.82 0.80
C GLY A 26 -5.88 -4.77 2.31
N ALA A 27 -6.50 -5.68 3.07
CA ALA A 27 -6.27 -5.78 4.51
C ALA A 27 -4.81 -6.18 4.83
N THR A 28 -4.37 -5.95 6.06
CA THR A 28 -3.04 -6.39 6.54
C THR A 28 -2.90 -7.90 6.34
N GLY A 29 -1.73 -8.33 5.87
CA GLY A 29 -1.44 -9.74 5.60
C GLY A 29 -1.98 -10.31 4.27
N THR A 30 -2.69 -9.54 3.42
CA THR A 30 -3.21 -10.08 2.14
C THR A 30 -2.17 -10.23 1.02
N GLY A 31 -0.91 -9.82 1.23
CA GLY A 31 0.17 -9.94 0.23
C GLY A 31 0.36 -8.72 -0.69
N LYS A 32 -0.09 -7.53 -0.28
CA LYS A 32 0.07 -6.28 -1.06
C LYS A 32 1.51 -6.01 -1.49
N SER A 33 2.49 -6.13 -0.58
CA SER A 33 3.89 -5.88 -0.88
C SER A 33 4.44 -6.90 -1.88
N ARG A 34 4.09 -8.20 -1.73
CA ARG A 34 4.43 -9.23 -2.72
C ARG A 34 3.92 -8.85 -4.12
N LEU A 35 2.67 -8.37 -4.21
CA LEU A 35 2.10 -7.95 -5.49
C LEU A 35 2.81 -6.73 -6.07
N SER A 36 3.15 -5.73 -5.26
CA SER A 36 3.83 -4.54 -5.76
C SER A 36 5.22 -4.85 -6.32
N ILE A 37 5.95 -5.78 -5.72
CA ILE A 37 7.23 -6.27 -6.27
C ILE A 37 7.01 -7.04 -7.57
N ASN A 38 6.00 -7.92 -7.65
CA ASN A 38 5.67 -8.61 -8.90
C ASN A 38 5.30 -7.65 -10.04
N LEU A 39 4.68 -6.50 -9.74
CA LEU A 39 4.39 -5.47 -10.72
C LEU A 39 5.64 -4.66 -11.07
N ALA A 40 6.43 -4.25 -10.09
CA ALA A 40 7.64 -3.45 -10.32
C ALA A 40 8.78 -4.21 -11.03
N THR A 41 8.75 -5.54 -11.01
CA THR A 41 9.65 -6.39 -11.82
C THR A 41 9.17 -6.54 -13.26
N ARG A 42 7.89 -6.25 -13.56
CA ARG A 42 7.29 -6.37 -14.90
C ARG A 42 7.09 -5.02 -15.60
N PHE A 43 6.98 -3.95 -14.82
CA PHE A 43 6.83 -2.57 -15.29
C PHE A 43 7.95 -1.73 -14.67
N PRO A 44 8.53 -0.76 -15.40
CA PRO A 44 9.52 0.15 -14.83
C PRO A 44 8.82 1.04 -13.79
N ALA A 45 8.86 0.64 -12.52
CA ALA A 45 8.03 1.20 -11.47
C ALA A 45 8.81 1.44 -10.17
N GLU A 46 8.26 2.29 -9.32
CA GLU A 46 8.75 2.54 -7.96
C GLU A 46 7.54 2.55 -7.01
N ILE A 47 7.77 2.19 -5.75
CA ILE A 47 6.71 1.98 -4.77
C ILE A 47 6.61 3.18 -3.82
N VAL A 48 5.39 3.65 -3.56
CA VAL A 48 5.10 4.64 -2.52
C VAL A 48 4.30 3.96 -1.41
N ASN A 49 4.89 3.80 -0.24
CA ASN A 49 4.20 3.23 0.91
C ASN A 49 3.07 4.16 1.38
N SER A 50 1.90 3.58 1.63
CA SER A 50 0.73 4.27 2.18
C SER A 50 0.22 3.62 3.46
N ASP A 51 1.05 2.85 4.17
CA ASP A 51 0.75 2.39 5.52
C ASP A 51 1.27 3.40 6.56
N LYS A 52 0.35 3.97 7.34
CA LYS A 52 0.60 5.04 8.31
C LYS A 52 1.59 4.68 9.42
N ILE A 53 1.82 3.39 9.67
CA ILE A 53 2.77 2.94 10.69
C ILE A 53 4.12 2.65 10.06
N GLN A 54 4.15 2.13 8.83
CA GLN A 54 5.39 1.81 8.13
C GLN A 54 6.15 3.03 7.61
N VAL A 55 5.56 4.22 7.65
CA VAL A 55 6.28 5.47 7.30
C VAL A 55 7.42 5.77 8.27
N TYR A 56 7.32 5.31 9.52
CA TYR A 56 8.28 5.64 10.58
C TYR A 56 9.51 4.73 10.58
N GLU A 57 10.65 5.31 10.92
CA GLU A 57 11.92 4.62 11.14
C GLU A 57 11.85 3.65 12.32
N GLY A 58 12.51 2.49 12.19
CA GLY A 58 12.59 1.45 13.21
C GLY A 58 11.31 0.62 13.36
N LEU A 59 11.33 -0.32 14.30
CA LEU A 59 10.21 -1.24 14.55
C LEU A 59 9.82 -2.07 13.30
N ASP A 60 10.78 -2.52 12.51
CA ASP A 60 10.57 -3.16 11.22
C ASP A 60 9.81 -4.49 11.33
N VAL A 61 10.08 -5.28 12.38
CA VAL A 61 9.38 -6.53 12.66
C VAL A 61 7.93 -6.25 13.07
N VAL A 62 7.70 -5.48 14.14
CA VAL A 62 6.34 -5.21 14.66
C VAL A 62 5.46 -4.46 13.65
N THR A 63 6.06 -3.60 12.82
CA THR A 63 5.34 -2.89 11.77
C THR A 63 5.25 -3.68 10.45
N ASN A 64 5.86 -4.86 10.39
CA ASN A 64 5.88 -5.78 9.25
C ASN A 64 6.32 -5.06 7.96
N LYS A 65 7.42 -4.31 8.02
CA LYS A 65 8.02 -3.73 6.81
C LYS A 65 8.55 -4.85 5.92
N ILE A 66 8.50 -4.61 4.62
CA ILE A 66 9.14 -5.50 3.65
C ILE A 66 10.66 -5.37 3.82
N THR A 67 11.37 -6.49 3.83
CA THR A 67 12.83 -6.54 3.98
C THR A 67 13.55 -6.09 2.70
N GLU A 68 14.80 -5.65 2.80
CA GLU A 68 15.58 -5.24 1.62
C GLU A 68 15.72 -6.38 0.59
N GLU A 69 15.86 -7.62 1.07
CA GLU A 69 15.89 -8.80 0.22
C GLU A 69 14.58 -8.99 -0.54
N GLU A 70 13.44 -8.86 0.14
CA GLU A 70 12.11 -8.96 -0.48
C GLU A 70 11.80 -7.79 -1.43
N MET A 71 12.44 -6.63 -1.24
CA MET A 71 12.30 -5.49 -2.15
C MET A 71 12.92 -5.75 -3.53
N CYS A 72 13.82 -6.72 -3.67
CA CYS A 72 14.46 -7.06 -4.95
C CYS A 72 15.08 -5.84 -5.67
N GLY A 73 15.63 -4.88 -4.92
CA GLY A 73 16.20 -3.65 -5.46
C GLY A 73 15.19 -2.63 -6.00
N VAL A 74 13.89 -2.86 -5.83
CA VAL A 74 12.83 -1.91 -6.22
C VAL A 74 12.86 -0.69 -5.27
N PRO A 75 12.96 0.55 -5.78
CA PRO A 75 12.93 1.73 -4.93
C PRO A 75 11.60 1.90 -4.19
N HIS A 76 11.68 2.14 -2.88
CA HIS A 76 10.54 2.44 -2.02
C HIS A 76 10.63 3.86 -1.47
N HIS A 77 9.49 4.55 -1.49
CA HIS A 77 9.31 5.90 -0.94
C HIS A 77 8.38 5.83 0.26
N LEU A 78 8.60 6.71 1.25
CA LEU A 78 7.79 6.81 2.48
C LEU A 78 7.71 5.51 3.30
N LEU A 79 8.78 4.71 3.27
CA LEU A 79 8.91 3.49 4.05
C LEU A 79 10.11 3.66 5.00
N GLY A 80 9.86 3.77 6.30
CA GLY A 80 10.94 3.94 7.28
C GLY A 80 11.73 5.23 7.13
N THR A 81 11.06 6.36 6.85
CA THR A 81 11.72 7.65 6.56
C THR A 81 11.29 8.79 7.47
N ILE A 82 10.27 8.57 8.30
CA ILE A 82 9.71 9.58 9.19
C ILE A 82 10.22 9.32 10.61
N ASN A 83 10.61 10.37 11.31
CA ASN A 83 11.04 10.28 12.70
C ASN A 83 9.93 9.65 13.57
N PRO A 84 10.23 8.62 14.39
CA PRO A 84 9.24 7.84 15.13
C PRO A 84 8.46 8.64 16.19
N ASN A 85 8.99 9.78 16.63
CA ASN A 85 8.39 10.67 17.61
C ASN A 85 7.57 11.82 16.98
N SER A 86 7.63 11.96 15.66
CA SER A 86 6.87 12.99 14.95
C SER A 86 5.45 12.51 14.66
N ASP A 87 4.50 13.44 14.62
CA ASP A 87 3.18 13.14 14.09
C ASP A 87 3.21 13.24 12.56
N PHE A 88 2.62 12.23 11.90
CA PHE A 88 2.48 12.19 10.45
C PHE A 88 1.00 12.17 10.07
N THR A 89 0.51 13.28 9.52
CA THR A 89 -0.91 13.46 9.21
C THR A 89 -1.25 12.97 7.80
N ALA A 90 -2.55 12.90 7.49
CA ALA A 90 -2.99 12.63 6.12
C ALA A 90 -2.57 13.74 5.15
N ASN A 91 -2.46 15.00 5.62
CA ASN A 91 -2.02 16.11 4.79
C ASN A 91 -0.52 15.99 4.46
N ASP A 92 0.30 15.61 5.44
CA ASP A 92 1.73 15.35 5.24
C ASP A 92 1.93 14.20 4.26
N PHE A 93 1.15 13.11 4.42
CA PHE A 93 1.13 12.01 3.46
C PHE A 93 0.79 12.51 2.05
N CYS A 94 -0.29 13.27 1.88
CA CYS A 94 -0.67 13.79 0.56
C CYS A 94 0.47 14.60 -0.06
N HIS A 95 1.04 15.55 0.69
CA HIS A 95 2.14 16.37 0.19
C HIS A 95 3.34 15.53 -0.26
N MET A 96 3.82 14.64 0.62
CA MET A 96 5.02 13.85 0.38
C MET A 96 4.81 12.78 -0.70
N ALA A 97 3.64 12.12 -0.72
CA ALA A 97 3.28 11.15 -1.75
C ALA A 97 3.16 11.81 -3.11
N SER A 98 2.57 13.01 -3.20
CA SER A 98 2.48 13.77 -4.45
C SER A 98 3.85 14.16 -5.00
N LEU A 99 4.81 14.51 -4.13
CA LEU A 99 6.20 14.75 -4.54
C LEU A 99 6.86 13.48 -5.05
N ALA A 100 6.68 12.34 -4.37
CA ALA A 100 7.21 11.05 -4.81
C ALA A 100 6.62 10.65 -6.18
N VAL A 101 5.30 10.73 -6.35
CA VAL A 101 4.60 10.41 -7.60
C VAL A 101 5.12 11.27 -8.76
N LYS A 102 5.26 12.58 -8.57
CA LYS A 102 5.83 13.50 -9.58
C LYS A 102 7.27 13.14 -9.94
N SER A 103 8.08 12.85 -8.92
CA SER A 103 9.48 12.46 -9.07
C SER A 103 9.64 11.16 -9.88
N ILE A 104 8.84 10.14 -9.54
CA ILE A 104 8.81 8.84 -10.25
C ILE A 104 8.36 9.04 -11.70
N SER A 105 7.30 9.82 -11.91
CA SER A 105 6.75 10.11 -13.23
C SER A 105 7.74 10.88 -14.12
N ALA A 106 8.49 11.83 -13.55
CA ALA A 106 9.54 12.56 -14.25
C ALA A 106 10.68 11.65 -14.75
N ARG A 107 10.95 10.54 -14.04
CA ARG A 107 11.86 9.46 -14.48
C ARG A 107 11.22 8.49 -15.48
N LYS A 108 10.01 8.76 -15.98
CA LYS A 108 9.22 7.91 -16.87
C LYS A 108 8.94 6.52 -16.30
N LYS A 109 8.85 6.43 -14.97
CA LYS A 109 8.47 5.20 -14.26
C LYS A 109 7.04 5.28 -13.76
N LEU A 110 6.45 4.13 -13.48
CA LEU A 110 5.11 3.99 -12.92
C LEU A 110 5.13 4.14 -11.39
N PRO A 111 4.41 5.10 -10.82
CA PRO A 111 4.16 5.15 -9.38
C PRO A 111 3.15 4.06 -8.98
N ILE A 112 3.55 3.19 -8.05
CA ILE A 112 2.67 2.19 -7.43
C ILE A 112 2.50 2.53 -5.95
N ILE A 113 1.30 2.97 -5.56
CA ILE A 113 0.97 3.26 -4.16
C ILE A 113 0.49 1.99 -3.47
N VAL A 114 1.07 1.64 -2.33
CA VAL A 114 0.84 0.34 -1.67
C VAL A 114 0.68 0.54 -0.18
N GLY A 115 -0.42 0.06 0.41
CA GLY A 115 -0.56 0.09 1.87
C GLY A 115 -1.95 -0.24 2.38
N GLY A 116 -2.06 -0.38 3.71
CA GLY A 116 -3.31 -0.71 4.40
C GLY A 116 -4.08 0.49 4.97
N SER A 117 -3.51 1.70 4.92
CA SER A 117 -4.16 2.89 5.46
C SER A 117 -5.03 3.57 4.40
N ASN A 118 -6.20 2.99 4.17
CA ASN A 118 -7.18 3.48 3.17
C ASN A 118 -7.57 4.96 3.35
N SER A 119 -7.45 5.53 4.55
CA SER A 119 -7.68 6.95 4.79
C SER A 119 -6.63 7.86 4.12
N TYR A 120 -5.37 7.41 4.05
CA TYR A 120 -4.30 8.14 3.35
C TYR A 120 -4.50 8.06 1.84
N ILE A 121 -4.85 6.87 1.33
CA ILE A 121 -5.18 6.68 -0.08
C ILE A 121 -6.38 7.56 -0.45
N GLU A 122 -7.47 7.52 0.33
CA GLU A 122 -8.67 8.34 0.10
C GLU A 122 -8.33 9.84 0.08
N ALA A 123 -7.57 10.33 1.07
CA ALA A 123 -7.17 11.74 1.12
C ALA A 123 -6.32 12.15 -0.09
N LEU A 124 -5.38 11.31 -0.52
CA LEU A 124 -4.53 11.59 -1.67
C LEU A 124 -5.33 11.64 -2.97
N ILE A 125 -6.20 10.65 -3.19
CA ILE A 125 -7.02 10.58 -4.41
C ILE A 125 -8.08 11.70 -4.45
N ASP A 126 -8.62 12.11 -3.29
CA ASP A 126 -9.57 13.23 -3.22
C ASP A 126 -8.87 14.58 -3.48
N ASN A 127 -7.58 14.72 -3.16
CA ASN A 127 -6.81 15.97 -3.32
C ASN A 127 -6.09 16.11 -4.67
N GLU A 128 -5.73 15.00 -5.32
CA GLU A 128 -4.91 14.99 -6.53
C GLU A 128 -5.69 14.50 -7.76
N ASN A 129 -5.37 15.04 -8.93
CA ASN A 129 -6.06 14.70 -10.17
C ASN A 129 -5.37 13.55 -10.93
N TYR A 130 -5.28 12.39 -10.29
CA TYR A 130 -4.68 11.19 -10.88
C TYR A 130 -5.64 10.39 -11.76
N GLU A 131 -5.08 9.74 -12.80
CA GLU A 131 -5.74 8.62 -13.45
C GLU A 131 -5.35 7.36 -12.67
N CYS A 132 -6.29 6.72 -11.98
CA CYS A 132 -5.99 5.63 -11.04
C CYS A 132 -6.42 4.26 -11.56
N CYS A 133 -5.57 3.26 -11.34
CA CYS A 133 -5.92 1.85 -11.45
C CYS A 133 -5.87 1.19 -10.07
N PHE A 134 -7.03 0.82 -9.53
CA PHE A 134 -7.13 0.22 -8.19
C PHE A 134 -7.11 -1.30 -8.27
N LEU A 135 -6.09 -1.92 -7.68
CA LEU A 135 -5.99 -3.36 -7.47
C LEU A 135 -6.32 -3.66 -6.00
N TRP A 136 -7.28 -4.54 -5.75
CA TRP A 136 -7.66 -4.95 -4.40
C TRP A 136 -7.32 -6.42 -4.20
N VAL A 137 -6.30 -6.69 -3.39
CA VAL A 137 -5.95 -8.05 -2.97
C VAL A 137 -6.81 -8.45 -1.79
N ASP A 138 -7.69 -9.41 -2.03
CA ASP A 138 -8.71 -9.86 -1.09
C ASP A 138 -8.45 -11.29 -0.63
N VAL A 139 -8.77 -11.57 0.62
CA VAL A 139 -8.68 -12.90 1.23
C VAL A 139 -9.87 -13.06 2.15
N SER A 140 -10.58 -14.19 2.08
CA SER A 140 -11.69 -14.47 2.98
C SER A 140 -11.27 -14.32 4.46
N LEU A 141 -12.12 -13.67 5.26
CA LEU A 141 -11.81 -13.36 6.66
C LEU A 141 -11.39 -14.57 7.51
N PRO A 142 -12.03 -15.77 7.41
CA PRO A 142 -11.60 -16.92 8.20
C PRO A 142 -10.16 -17.36 7.89
N VAL A 143 -9.79 -17.37 6.61
CA VAL A 143 -8.44 -17.74 6.16
C VAL A 143 -7.44 -16.65 6.57
N LEU A 144 -7.79 -15.38 6.36
CA LEU A 144 -6.95 -14.24 6.72
C LEU A 144 -6.68 -14.19 8.22
N ASN A 145 -7.70 -14.41 9.05
CA ASN A 145 -7.59 -14.42 10.51
C ASN A 145 -6.58 -15.46 11.01
N SER A 146 -6.61 -16.67 10.43
CA SER A 146 -5.63 -17.71 10.75
C SER A 146 -4.22 -17.30 10.32
N PHE A 147 -4.09 -16.73 9.12
CA PHE A 147 -2.80 -16.31 8.60
C PHE A 147 -2.16 -15.18 9.42
N VAL A 148 -2.90 -14.12 9.72
CA VAL A 148 -2.37 -12.98 10.48
C VAL A 148 -2.01 -13.38 11.91
N SER A 149 -2.74 -14.33 12.51
CA SER A 149 -2.41 -14.84 13.84
C SER A 149 -1.08 -15.60 13.84
N LYS A 150 -0.90 -16.53 12.88
CA LYS A 150 0.37 -17.25 12.69
C LYS A 150 1.52 -16.34 12.30
N ARG A 151 1.23 -15.19 11.68
CA ARG A 151 2.25 -14.20 11.36
C ARG A 151 2.76 -13.51 12.62
N VAL A 152 1.88 -13.19 13.57
CA VAL A 152 2.31 -12.65 14.88
C VAL A 152 3.23 -13.65 15.58
N ASP A 153 2.92 -14.95 15.55
CA ASP A 153 3.82 -15.98 16.10
C ASP A 153 5.22 -15.88 15.49
N ARG A 154 5.30 -15.86 14.14
CA ARG A 154 6.58 -15.68 13.45
C ARG A 154 7.28 -14.37 13.78
N MET A 155 6.53 -13.29 13.99
CA MET A 155 7.11 -11.99 14.37
C MET A 155 7.78 -12.09 15.75
N VAL A 156 7.16 -12.78 16.70
CA VAL A 156 7.76 -13.08 18.00
C VAL A 156 9.02 -13.92 17.83
N ASP A 157 8.97 -14.98 17.02
CA ASP A 157 10.11 -15.87 16.78
C ASP A 157 11.33 -15.14 16.20
N VAL A 158 11.13 -14.10 15.38
CA VAL A 158 12.22 -13.30 14.77
C VAL A 158 12.66 -12.10 15.61
N GLY A 159 12.14 -11.92 16.82
CA GLY A 159 12.61 -10.90 17.77
C GLY A 159 11.71 -9.67 17.94
N MET A 160 10.41 -9.76 17.65
CA MET A 160 9.45 -8.65 17.89
C MET A 160 9.48 -8.14 19.34
N VAL A 161 9.66 -9.02 20.33
CA VAL A 161 9.70 -8.65 21.75
C VAL A 161 10.89 -7.73 22.04
N ASP A 162 12.08 -8.15 21.59
CA ASP A 162 13.31 -7.39 21.83
C ASP A 162 13.31 -6.06 21.05
N GLU A 163 12.75 -6.06 19.84
CA GLU A 163 12.59 -4.85 19.04
C GLU A 163 11.76 -3.78 19.77
N VAL A 164 10.62 -4.18 20.34
CA VAL A 164 9.74 -3.26 21.07
C VAL A 164 10.35 -2.84 22.41
N ARG A 165 11.02 -3.76 23.12
CA ARG A 165 11.73 -3.47 24.38
C ARG A 165 12.78 -2.38 24.17
N ASN A 166 13.61 -2.53 23.14
CA ASN A 166 14.66 -1.57 22.82
C ASN A 166 14.10 -0.18 22.51
N MET A 167 12.97 -0.09 21.82
CA MET A 167 12.32 1.19 21.52
C MET A 167 11.80 1.88 22.78
N LEU A 168 11.10 1.15 23.67
CA LEU A 168 10.49 1.74 24.86
C LEU A 168 11.53 2.21 25.89
N ASN A 169 12.66 1.51 26.01
CA ASN A 169 13.76 1.89 26.89
C ASN A 169 14.39 3.26 26.53
N LEU A 170 14.19 3.75 25.31
CA LEU A 170 14.76 5.01 24.83
C LEU A 170 13.87 6.22 25.11
N THR A 171 12.67 6.07 25.68
CA THR A 171 11.67 7.15 25.70
C THR A 171 11.03 7.33 27.08
N ALA A 172 11.13 8.54 27.65
CA ALA A 172 10.64 8.86 28.99
C ALA A 172 9.14 9.26 29.05
N ASP A 173 8.55 9.64 27.92
CA ASP A 173 7.12 9.97 27.80
C ASP A 173 6.44 8.97 26.86
N ILE A 174 5.36 8.36 27.37
CA ILE A 174 4.73 7.19 26.77
C ILE A 174 3.31 7.57 26.34
N ASP A 175 3.22 8.31 25.25
CA ASP A 175 1.95 8.62 24.57
C ASP A 175 1.72 7.65 23.40
N TYR A 176 0.86 6.65 23.61
CA TYR A 176 0.46 5.68 22.59
C TYR A 176 -0.51 6.22 21.54
N SER A 177 -0.91 7.50 21.63
CA SER A 177 -1.77 8.13 20.65
C SER A 177 -1.00 8.72 19.46
N ARG A 178 0.34 8.73 19.51
CA ARG A 178 1.21 9.45 18.56
C ARG A 178 2.27 8.59 17.89
N GLY A 179 2.72 9.07 16.73
CA GLY A 179 3.87 8.52 16.01
C GLY A 179 3.81 7.01 15.77
N ILE A 180 4.98 6.37 15.87
CA ILE A 180 5.13 4.93 15.70
C ILE A 180 4.56 4.11 16.86
N ARG A 181 4.40 4.71 18.04
CA ARG A 181 3.93 4.05 19.27
C ARG A 181 2.50 3.50 19.19
N ARG A 182 1.75 3.96 18.19
CA ARG A 182 0.41 3.45 17.84
C ARG A 182 0.42 2.06 17.20
N ALA A 183 1.58 1.53 16.87
CA ALA A 183 1.72 0.21 16.25
C ALA A 183 1.13 -0.87 17.16
N ILE A 184 0.33 -1.77 16.58
CA ILE A 184 -0.17 -2.96 17.28
C ILE A 184 1.05 -3.80 17.70
N GLY A 185 1.15 -4.12 18.99
CA GLY A 185 2.32 -4.72 19.60
C GLY A 185 2.97 -3.80 20.62
N VAL A 186 3.05 -2.49 20.35
CA VAL A 186 3.76 -1.57 21.24
C VAL A 186 3.01 -1.35 22.56
N PRO A 187 1.73 -0.93 22.57
CA PRO A 187 0.99 -0.79 23.83
C PRO A 187 0.82 -2.12 24.57
N GLU A 188 0.65 -3.23 23.84
CA GLU A 188 0.49 -4.55 24.42
C GLU A 188 1.75 -5.03 25.15
N PHE A 189 2.94 -4.84 24.55
CA PHE A 189 4.20 -5.22 25.20
C PHE A 189 4.63 -4.29 26.32
N ASP A 190 4.24 -3.02 26.33
CA ASP A 190 4.53 -2.16 27.49
C ASP A 190 3.87 -2.68 28.77
N ARG A 191 2.63 -3.21 28.67
CA ARG A 191 1.99 -3.89 29.81
C ARG A 191 2.85 -5.05 30.31
N TYR A 192 3.41 -5.84 29.39
CA TYR A 192 4.30 -6.95 29.72
C TYR A 192 5.57 -6.45 30.43
N PHE A 193 6.30 -5.49 29.86
CA PHE A 193 7.57 -5.02 30.40
C PHE A 193 7.44 -4.31 31.75
N ARG A 194 6.31 -3.67 32.05
CA ARG A 194 6.06 -3.06 33.37
C ARG A 194 5.88 -4.09 34.48
N LEU A 195 5.31 -5.24 34.15
CA LEU A 195 5.00 -6.31 35.12
C LEU A 195 6.14 -7.32 35.24
N GLU A 196 6.93 -7.49 34.18
CA GLU A 196 8.05 -8.44 34.09
C GLU A 196 8.99 -8.45 35.32
N PRO A 197 9.36 -7.31 35.95
CA PRO A 197 10.24 -7.32 37.13
C PRO A 197 9.60 -7.84 38.43
N PHE A 198 8.28 -7.97 38.48
CA PHE A 198 7.51 -8.25 39.69
C PHE A 198 6.90 -9.66 39.72
N ILE A 199 7.12 -10.44 38.67
CA ILE A 199 6.50 -11.76 38.47
C ILE A 199 7.56 -12.84 38.26
N ASP A 200 7.22 -14.08 38.60
CA ASP A 200 8.11 -15.23 38.39
C ASP A 200 8.14 -15.71 36.92
N ASP A 201 8.94 -16.73 36.62
CA ASP A 201 9.13 -17.22 35.25
C ASP A 201 7.86 -17.87 34.67
N GLU A 202 7.02 -18.51 35.49
CA GLU A 202 5.77 -19.16 35.05
C GLU A 202 4.69 -18.09 34.77
N GLU A 203 4.57 -17.12 35.67
CA GLU A 203 3.71 -15.95 35.50
C GLU A 203 4.13 -15.13 34.27
N ARG A 204 5.44 -14.98 34.04
CA ARG A 204 5.98 -14.28 32.86
C ARG A 204 5.63 -14.98 31.56
N ALA A 205 5.76 -16.29 31.49
CA ALA A 205 5.39 -17.06 30.31
C ALA A 205 3.90 -16.91 30.02
N THR A 206 3.06 -17.00 31.05
CA THR A 206 1.60 -16.85 30.94
C THR A 206 1.23 -15.45 30.45
N LEU A 207 1.82 -14.40 31.05
CA LEU A 207 1.54 -13.01 30.64
C LEU A 207 1.99 -12.74 29.20
N LEU A 208 3.12 -13.31 28.77
CA LEU A 208 3.59 -13.18 27.39
C LEU A 208 2.60 -13.81 26.41
N GLU A 209 2.05 -14.98 26.72
CA GLU A 209 1.03 -15.63 25.89
C GLU A 209 -0.26 -14.79 25.80
N GLU A 210 -0.70 -14.19 26.91
CA GLU A 210 -1.84 -13.26 26.93
C GLU A 210 -1.60 -12.06 26.01
N VAL A 211 -0.43 -11.42 26.14
CA VAL A 211 -0.05 -10.24 25.34
C VAL A 211 0.01 -10.58 23.85
N ILE A 212 0.57 -11.74 23.49
CA ILE A 212 0.58 -12.24 22.11
C ILE A 212 -0.84 -12.49 21.61
N SER A 213 -1.72 -13.04 22.45
CA SER A 213 -3.13 -13.24 22.12
C SER A 213 -3.85 -11.91 21.83
N ASP A 214 -3.60 -10.87 22.63
CA ASP A 214 -4.15 -9.53 22.42
C ASP A 214 -3.66 -8.91 21.11
N ILE A 215 -2.38 -9.05 20.77
CA ILE A 215 -1.81 -8.60 19.50
C ILE A 215 -2.48 -9.30 18.32
N LYS A 216 -2.72 -10.62 18.42
CA LYS A 216 -3.47 -11.39 17.41
C LYS A 216 -4.91 -10.88 17.29
N ASN A 217 -5.59 -10.60 18.40
CA ASN A 217 -6.95 -10.05 18.43
C ASN A 217 -7.02 -8.69 17.72
N ASN A 218 -6.11 -7.77 18.09
CA ASN A 218 -6.05 -6.43 17.53
C ASN A 218 -5.70 -6.43 16.04
N THR A 219 -4.81 -7.34 15.61
CA THR A 219 -4.46 -7.52 14.20
C THR A 219 -5.65 -8.03 13.37
N ARG A 220 -6.43 -9.00 13.89
CA ARG A 220 -7.66 -9.47 13.25
C ARG A 220 -8.71 -8.35 13.14
N ASN A 221 -8.88 -7.57 14.21
CA ASN A 221 -9.78 -6.42 14.22
C ASN A 221 -9.35 -5.33 13.22
N LEU A 222 -8.04 -5.09 13.07
CA LEU A 222 -7.51 -4.20 12.05
C LEU A 222 -7.86 -4.70 10.63
N ALA A 223 -7.61 -5.98 10.34
CA ALA A 223 -7.92 -6.57 9.04
C ALA A 223 -9.42 -6.43 8.68
N ARG A 224 -10.31 -6.71 9.65
CA ARG A 224 -11.76 -6.52 9.48
C ARG A 224 -12.13 -5.07 9.17
N ARG A 225 -11.63 -4.11 9.96
CA ARG A 225 -11.90 -2.67 9.77
C ARG A 225 -11.39 -2.16 8.41
N GLN A 226 -10.22 -2.65 7.97
CA GLN A 226 -9.69 -2.32 6.65
C GLN A 226 -10.58 -2.84 5.53
N LEU A 227 -11.07 -4.09 5.65
CA LEU A 227 -11.99 -4.67 4.68
C LEU A 227 -13.31 -3.89 4.61
N GLU A 228 -13.92 -3.55 5.75
CA GLU A 228 -15.12 -2.71 5.82
C GLU A 228 -14.90 -1.35 5.12
N LYS A 229 -13.74 -0.73 5.33
CA LYS A 229 -13.39 0.53 4.67
C LYS A 229 -13.23 0.37 3.15
N ILE A 230 -12.66 -0.73 2.66
CA ILE A 230 -12.55 -1.02 1.22
C ILE A 230 -13.95 -1.18 0.60
N TYR A 231 -14.85 -1.91 1.25
CA TYR A 231 -16.24 -2.02 0.81
C TYR A 231 -16.93 -0.66 0.74
N ARG A 232 -16.68 0.23 1.71
CA ARG A 232 -17.17 1.62 1.67
C ARG A 232 -16.62 2.39 0.46
N LEU A 233 -15.33 2.28 0.17
CA LEU A 233 -14.72 2.96 -0.99
C LEU A 233 -15.31 2.45 -2.32
N ARG A 234 -15.56 1.14 -2.42
CA ARG A 234 -16.21 0.55 -3.60
C ARG A 234 -17.67 0.99 -3.73
N ASN A 235 -18.46 0.82 -2.68
CA ASN A 235 -19.92 0.89 -2.76
C ASN A 235 -20.48 2.30 -2.58
N ILE A 236 -19.79 3.16 -1.82
CA ILE A 236 -20.25 4.53 -1.54
C ILE A 236 -19.52 5.54 -2.41
N LYS A 237 -18.18 5.47 -2.48
CA LYS A 237 -17.38 6.37 -3.34
C LYS A 237 -17.37 5.95 -4.81
N GLY A 238 -17.88 4.76 -5.13
CA GLY A 238 -17.97 4.26 -6.52
C GLY A 238 -16.62 3.91 -7.15
N TRP A 239 -15.57 3.67 -6.34
CA TRP A 239 -14.25 3.34 -6.88
C TRP A 239 -14.30 2.02 -7.65
N LYS A 240 -13.78 2.03 -8.87
CA LYS A 240 -13.65 0.82 -9.70
C LYS A 240 -12.47 -0.02 -9.21
N LEU A 241 -12.73 -0.86 -8.23
CA LEU A 241 -11.73 -1.79 -7.67
C LEU A 241 -11.67 -3.08 -8.48
N HIS A 242 -10.48 -3.42 -8.96
CA HIS A 242 -10.20 -4.72 -9.54
C HIS A 242 -9.85 -5.72 -8.43
N ARG A 243 -10.85 -6.49 -7.98
CA ARG A 243 -10.68 -7.50 -6.94
C ARG A 243 -9.84 -8.69 -7.46
N LEU A 244 -8.84 -9.06 -6.69
CA LEU A 244 -7.95 -10.21 -6.89
C LEU A 244 -8.12 -11.13 -5.67
N ASP A 245 -8.83 -12.24 -5.83
CA ASP A 245 -9.10 -13.17 -4.73
C ASP A 245 -7.91 -14.10 -4.50
N ALA A 246 -7.16 -13.84 -3.44
CA ALA A 246 -6.00 -14.62 -3.05
C ALA A 246 -6.37 -15.74 -2.05
N THR A 247 -7.64 -15.98 -1.74
CA THR A 247 -8.04 -16.94 -0.68
C THR A 247 -7.41 -18.33 -0.86
N ASP A 248 -7.45 -18.88 -2.08
CA ASP A 248 -6.89 -20.21 -2.34
C ASP A 248 -5.37 -20.25 -2.32
N VAL A 249 -4.71 -19.11 -2.54
CA VAL A 249 -3.25 -18.99 -2.34
C VAL A 249 -2.91 -19.27 -0.88
N PHE A 250 -3.67 -18.67 0.05
CA PHE A 250 -3.42 -18.77 1.49
C PHE A 250 -3.81 -20.13 2.08
N ARG A 251 -4.54 -20.96 1.33
CA ARG A 251 -4.85 -22.36 1.69
C ARG A 251 -3.74 -23.34 1.27
N LYS A 252 -2.90 -22.95 0.30
CA LYS A 252 -1.82 -23.77 -0.26
C LYS A 252 -0.49 -23.47 0.45
N ARG A 253 0.53 -24.30 0.16
CA ARG A 253 1.89 -24.15 0.72
C ARG A 253 2.95 -24.33 -0.36
N GLY A 254 4.12 -23.74 -0.13
CA GLY A 254 5.29 -23.86 -1.00
C GLY A 254 4.97 -23.53 -2.46
N LYS A 255 5.52 -24.34 -3.38
CA LYS A 255 5.39 -24.14 -4.82
C LYS A 255 3.93 -24.02 -5.30
N GLU A 256 3.02 -24.80 -4.72
CA GLU A 256 1.60 -24.71 -5.10
C GLU A 256 0.97 -23.35 -4.76
N ALA A 257 1.40 -22.74 -3.65
CA ALA A 257 0.94 -21.40 -3.29
C ALA A 257 1.48 -20.37 -4.28
N ASP A 258 2.74 -20.51 -4.70
CA ASP A 258 3.36 -19.58 -5.66
C ASP A 258 2.70 -19.68 -7.04
N GLU A 259 2.45 -20.89 -7.54
CA GLU A 259 1.71 -21.12 -8.78
C GLU A 259 0.28 -20.56 -8.70
N ALA A 260 -0.40 -20.74 -7.56
CA ALA A 260 -1.73 -20.17 -7.33
C ALA A 260 -1.69 -18.63 -7.30
N TRP A 261 -0.67 -18.05 -6.67
CA TRP A 261 -0.48 -16.60 -6.61
C TRP A 261 -0.28 -16.00 -8.01
N ASP A 262 0.57 -16.63 -8.83
CA ASP A 262 0.79 -16.18 -10.20
C ASP A 262 -0.48 -16.24 -11.04
N ARG A 263 -1.23 -17.35 -10.93
CA ARG A 263 -2.46 -17.54 -11.70
C ARG A 263 -3.61 -16.62 -11.26
N LEU A 264 -3.78 -16.41 -9.95
CA LEU A 264 -4.96 -15.73 -9.39
C LEU A 264 -4.73 -14.25 -9.09
N VAL A 265 -3.48 -13.84 -8.86
CA VAL A 265 -3.15 -12.49 -8.38
C VAL A 265 -2.17 -11.78 -9.31
N ALA A 266 -0.92 -12.26 -9.46
CA ALA A 266 0.13 -11.53 -10.17
C ALA A 266 -0.12 -11.48 -11.70
N GLY A 267 -0.58 -12.57 -12.31
CA GLY A 267 -0.93 -12.62 -13.73
C GLY A 267 -2.09 -11.68 -14.09
N PRO A 268 -3.28 -11.85 -13.47
CA PRO A 268 -4.43 -10.98 -13.73
C PRO A 268 -4.15 -9.49 -13.48
N SER A 269 -3.46 -9.15 -12.39
CA SER A 269 -3.07 -7.76 -12.10
C SER A 269 -2.17 -7.18 -13.18
N SER A 270 -1.20 -7.95 -13.71
CA SER A 270 -0.33 -7.47 -14.78
C SER A 270 -1.09 -7.19 -16.07
N VAL A 271 -2.09 -8.02 -16.41
CA VAL A 271 -2.97 -7.77 -17.56
C VAL A 271 -3.79 -6.49 -17.35
N ILE A 272 -4.32 -6.28 -16.15
CA ILE A 272 -5.10 -5.09 -15.81
C ILE A 272 -4.24 -3.82 -15.89
N VAL A 273 -3.04 -3.83 -15.29
CA VAL A 273 -2.09 -2.71 -15.35
C VAL A 273 -1.64 -2.45 -16.78
N SER A 274 -1.33 -3.50 -17.55
CA SER A 274 -0.96 -3.35 -18.97
C SER A 274 -2.07 -2.68 -19.78
N ARG A 275 -3.34 -3.07 -19.58
CA ARG A 275 -4.47 -2.39 -20.22
C ARG A 275 -4.57 -0.94 -19.74
N PHE A 276 -4.44 -0.69 -18.45
CA PHE A 276 -4.47 0.67 -17.93
C PHE A 276 -3.40 1.59 -18.55
N LEU A 277 -2.18 1.08 -18.76
CA LEU A 277 -1.08 1.86 -19.34
C LEU A 277 -1.17 2.00 -20.87
N TYR A 278 -1.56 0.93 -21.58
CA TYR A 278 -1.43 0.87 -23.03
C TYR A 278 -2.77 0.87 -23.78
N ASP A 279 -3.91 0.76 -23.09
CA ASP A 279 -5.19 0.82 -23.75
C ASP A 279 -5.45 2.26 -24.21
N VAL A 280 -5.48 2.36 -25.53
CA VAL A 280 -5.52 3.60 -26.29
C VAL A 280 -6.92 4.16 -26.12
N SER A 281 -7.06 5.34 -25.50
CA SER A 281 -8.36 6.02 -25.41
C SER A 281 -9.10 5.99 -26.76
N PRO A 282 -10.44 5.90 -26.80
CA PRO A 282 -11.20 5.90 -28.05
C PRO A 282 -10.82 7.06 -28.99
N LYS A 283 -10.40 8.20 -28.43
CA LYS A 283 -9.89 9.37 -29.15
C LYS A 283 -8.63 9.11 -29.95
N VAL A 284 -7.69 8.31 -29.43
CA VAL A 284 -6.45 7.97 -30.14
C VAL A 284 -6.68 6.80 -31.10
N ARG A 285 -7.59 5.86 -30.78
CA ARG A 285 -8.05 4.81 -31.72
C ARG A 285 -8.68 5.41 -32.98
N GLY A 286 -9.49 6.46 -32.82
CA GLY A 286 -10.06 7.23 -33.93
C GLY A 286 -9.00 7.96 -34.76
N LYS A 287 -7.99 8.58 -34.12
CA LYS A 287 -6.88 9.22 -34.83
C LYS A 287 -6.01 8.21 -35.60
N VAL A 288 -5.69 7.06 -35.01
CA VAL A 288 -4.89 6.01 -35.67
C VAL A 288 -5.67 5.38 -36.83
N ALA A 289 -6.99 5.17 -36.67
CA ALA A 289 -7.85 4.71 -37.76
C ALA A 289 -7.95 5.74 -38.90
N ALA A 290 -8.09 7.02 -38.58
CA ALA A 290 -8.11 8.11 -39.56
C ALA A 290 -6.78 8.25 -40.32
N ILE A 291 -5.64 8.14 -39.63
CA ILE A 291 -4.31 8.18 -40.26
C ILE A 291 -4.11 6.95 -41.17
N ARG A 292 -4.50 5.76 -40.73
CA ARG A 292 -4.45 4.54 -41.58
C ARG A 292 -5.33 4.66 -42.82
N SER A 293 -6.52 5.24 -42.68
CA SER A 293 -7.44 5.44 -43.80
C SER A 293 -6.92 6.48 -44.80
N ALA A 294 -6.31 7.57 -44.30
CA ALA A 294 -5.66 8.58 -45.15
C ALA A 294 -4.42 8.04 -45.88
N MET A 295 -3.61 7.20 -45.23
CA MET A 295 -2.45 6.55 -45.86
C MET A 295 -2.86 5.51 -46.92
N ALA A 296 -3.96 4.77 -46.71
CA ALA A 296 -4.48 3.82 -47.69
C ALA A 296 -5.04 4.53 -48.95
N ALA A 297 -5.70 5.67 -48.76
CA ALA A 297 -6.19 6.50 -49.87
C ALA A 297 -5.05 7.12 -50.69
N ALA A 298 -3.95 7.54 -50.04
CA ALA A 298 -2.77 8.09 -50.70
C ALA A 298 -1.94 7.04 -51.49
N ALA A 299 -2.09 5.76 -51.16
CA ALA A 299 -1.41 4.66 -51.86
C ALA A 299 -2.21 4.09 -53.06
N SER A 300 -3.41 4.62 -53.31
CA SER A 300 -4.32 4.20 -54.38
C SER A 300 -4.41 5.22 -55.53
N HIS A 301 -3.48 6.19 -55.57
CA HIS A 301 -3.31 7.17 -56.65
C HIS A 301 -1.91 7.08 -57.25
#